data_AF-A0A453FC28-F1
#
_entry.id   AF-A0A453FC28-F1
#
_cell.length_a   1.000
_cell.length_b   1.000
_cell.length_c   1.000
_cell.angle_alpha   90.00
_cell.angle_beta   90.00
_cell.angle_gamma   90.00
#
_symmetry.space_group_name_H-M   'P 1'
#
loop_
_entity.id
_entity.type
_entity.pdbx_description
1 polymer ?
#
loop_
_entity_poly.entity_id
_entity_poly.type
_entity_poly.pdbx_seq_one_letter_code
_entity_poly.pdbx_strand_id
1 'polypeptide(L)'
;MNSDESWLTFDEEAKVLHNKVRAFAGWPGTRAKLQLMNQNGEPDVLDIKVISTNVSTSCDKVGDENEILFSGNSLLVPCSGSTWLEV
;
A
#
# COMPACT_ATOMS: atom_id res chain seq x y z
N MET A 1 0.86 -22.38 5.90
CA MET A 1 1.06 -20.93 5.76
C MET A 1 -0.23 -20.26 6.21
N ASN A 2 -0.15 -19.33 7.16
CA ASN A 2 -1.32 -18.63 7.66
C ASN A 2 -1.73 -17.57 6.62
N SER A 3 -3.01 -17.53 6.21
CA SER A 3 -3.51 -16.52 5.26
C SER A 3 -3.32 -15.10 5.80
N ASP A 4 -3.25 -14.94 7.12
CA ASP A 4 -3.04 -13.66 7.78
C ASP A 4 -1.68 -13.04 7.45
N GLU A 5 -0.66 -13.87 7.19
CA GLU A 5 0.68 -13.40 6.86
C GLU A 5 0.74 -12.69 5.49
N SER A 6 -0.24 -12.93 4.61
CA SER A 6 -0.29 -12.31 3.28
C SER A 6 -0.82 -10.87 3.26
N TRP A 7 -1.35 -10.39 4.39
CA TRP A 7 -1.85 -9.02 4.49
C TRP A 7 -0.69 -8.04 4.66
N LEU A 8 -0.74 -6.95 3.90
CA LEU A 8 0.15 -5.82 4.04
C LEU A 8 -0.44 -4.85 5.06
N THR A 9 0.42 -4.37 5.97
CA THR A 9 0.13 -3.31 6.92
C THR A 9 1.11 -2.18 6.64
N PHE A 10 0.61 -0.96 6.45
CA PHE A 10 1.45 0.16 5.99
C PHE A 10 2.23 0.86 7.13
N ASP A 11 2.29 0.22 8.30
CA ASP A 11 3.07 0.61 9.47
C ASP A 11 4.53 0.12 9.42
N GLU A 12 4.89 -0.67 8.42
CA GLU A 12 6.27 -1.07 8.11
C GLU A 12 6.90 -0.16 7.05
N GLU A 13 8.23 -0.18 6.92
CA GLU A 13 8.90 0.53 5.82
C GLU A 13 8.51 -0.07 4.45
N ALA A 14 8.39 0.78 3.43
CA ALA A 14 8.00 0.36 2.08
C ALA A 14 8.88 -0.75 1.50
N LYS A 15 10.17 -0.78 1.88
CA LYS A 15 11.09 -1.85 1.46
C LYS A 15 10.70 -3.22 2.03
N VAL A 16 10.23 -3.27 3.28
CA VAL A 16 9.76 -4.51 3.92
C VAL A 16 8.52 -5.02 3.19
N LEU A 17 7.57 -4.13 2.93
CA LEU A 17 6.34 -4.45 2.20
C LEU A 17 6.60 -4.88 0.76
N HIS A 18 7.50 -4.21 0.06
CA HIS A 18 7.93 -4.60 -1.29
C HIS A 18 8.55 -6.00 -1.33
N ASN A 19 9.42 -6.33 -0.37
CA ASN A 19 9.99 -7.66 -0.25
C ASN A 19 8.91 -8.72 0.03
N LYS A 20 7.92 -8.37 0.86
CA LYS A 20 6.77 -9.24 1.16
C LYS A 20 5.93 -9.52 -0.09
N VAL A 21 5.57 -8.50 -0.86
CA VAL A 21 4.86 -8.67 -2.15
C VAL A 21 5.60 -9.63 -3.07
N ARG A 22 6.92 -9.50 -3.17
CA ARG A 22 7.77 -10.40 -3.98
C ARG A 22 7.82 -11.83 -3.43
N ALA A 23 7.89 -12.00 -2.11
CA ALA A 23 7.96 -13.31 -1.46
C ALA A 23 6.67 -14.12 -1.62
N PHE A 24 5.51 -13.44 -1.71
CA PHE A 24 4.20 -14.06 -1.87
C PHE A 24 3.68 -14.00 -3.32
N ALA A 25 4.50 -13.62 -4.29
CA ALA A 25 4.12 -13.55 -5.70
C ALA A 25 3.66 -14.92 -6.24
N GLY A 26 2.49 -14.96 -6.88
CA GLY A 26 1.84 -16.20 -7.32
C GLY A 26 0.75 -16.67 -6.37
N TRP A 27 1.10 -17.44 -5.34
CA TRP A 27 0.16 -17.98 -4.35
C TRP A 27 0.73 -17.91 -2.91
N PRO A 28 -0.02 -17.41 -1.91
CA PRO A 28 -1.37 -16.83 -1.96
C PRO A 28 -1.51 -15.46 -2.65
N GLY A 29 -0.40 -14.77 -2.95
CA GLY A 29 -0.43 -13.33 -3.28
C GLY A 29 -0.52 -12.48 -2.01
N THR A 30 -0.38 -11.16 -2.14
CA THR A 30 -0.56 -10.21 -1.03
C THR A 30 -1.86 -9.43 -1.15
N ARG A 31 -2.43 -9.04 -0.01
CA ARG A 31 -3.67 -8.24 0.09
C ARG A 31 -3.50 -7.05 1.01
N ALA A 32 -4.27 -5.99 0.80
CA ALA A 32 -4.30 -4.83 1.67
C ALA A 32 -5.75 -4.32 1.82
N LYS A 33 -6.02 -3.62 2.91
CA LYS A 33 -7.28 -2.90 3.12
C LYS A 33 -7.02 -1.41 3.01
N LEU A 34 -7.77 -0.73 2.16
CA LEU A 34 -7.71 0.72 2.03
C LEU A 34 -9.05 1.31 2.46
N GLN A 35 -9.00 2.39 3.23
CA GLN A 35 -10.19 3.16 3.57
C GLN A 35 -10.39 4.25 2.50
N LEU A 36 -11.55 4.28 1.88
CA LEU A 36 -11.95 5.27 0.89
C LEU A 36 -13.04 6.14 1.50
N MET A 37 -13.00 7.44 1.25
CA MET A 37 -14.12 8.34 1.56
C MET A 37 -15.02 8.42 0.33
N ASN A 38 -16.30 8.09 0.48
CA ASN A 38 -17.27 8.21 -0.61
C ASN A 38 -17.69 9.67 -0.84
N GLN A 39 -18.52 9.92 -1.86
CA GLN A 39 -18.99 11.28 -2.20
C GLN A 39 -19.82 11.94 -1.07
N ASN A 40 -20.35 11.15 -0.14
CA ASN A 40 -21.11 11.62 1.02
C ASN A 40 -20.22 11.84 2.26
N GLY A 41 -18.91 11.61 2.15
CA GLY A 41 -17.96 11.68 3.26
C GLY A 41 -18.03 10.49 4.22
N GLU A 42 -18.68 9.39 3.82
CA GLU A 42 -18.73 8.18 4.62
C GLU A 42 -17.58 7.24 4.25
N PRO A 43 -16.96 6.59 5.24
CA PRO A 43 -15.88 5.65 4.98
C PRO A 43 -16.40 4.33 4.41
N ASP A 44 -15.70 3.83 3.40
CA ASP A 44 -15.84 2.48 2.85
C ASP A 44 -14.48 1.77 2.88
N VAL A 45 -14.48 0.45 3.04
CA VAL A 45 -13.25 -0.35 3.11
C VAL A 45 -13.14 -1.22 1.86
N LEU A 46 -12.07 -0.98 1.10
CA LEU A 46 -11.75 -1.75 -0.09
C LEU A 46 -10.63 -2.75 0.20
N ASP A 47 -10.94 -4.03 -0.02
CA ASP A 47 -9.95 -5.10 -0.04
C ASP A 47 -9.32 -5.19 -1.43
N ILE A 48 -8.01 -4.92 -1.53
CA ILE A 48 -7.26 -4.97 -2.79
C ILE A 48 -6.26 -6.12 -2.80
N LYS A 49 -6.02 -6.69 -3.98
CA LYS A 49 -4.89 -7.59 -4.24
C LYS A 49 -3.71 -6.75 -4.76
N VAL A 50 -2.58 -6.82 -4.06
CA VAL A 50 -1.34 -6.17 -4.48
C VAL A 50 -0.50 -7.19 -5.24
N ILE A 51 -0.18 -6.88 -6.50
CA ILE A 51 0.49 -7.82 -7.43
C ILE A 51 1.95 -7.40 -7.67
N SER A 52 2.19 -6.11 -7.82
CA SER A 52 3.49 -5.52 -8.08
C SER A 52 3.63 -4.25 -7.27
N THR A 53 4.85 -3.94 -6.86
CA THR A 53 5.15 -2.68 -6.17
C THR A 53 6.52 -2.17 -6.54
N ASN A 54 6.74 -0.88 -6.30
CA ASN A 54 8.05 -0.25 -6.31
C ASN A 54 8.28 0.52 -5.00
N VAL A 55 9.54 0.78 -4.67
CA VAL A 55 9.91 1.54 -3.45
C VAL A 55 10.35 2.93 -3.86
N SER A 56 9.75 3.94 -3.24
CA SER A 56 10.20 5.32 -3.38
C SER A 56 10.64 5.87 -2.02
N THR A 57 11.83 6.49 -2.00
CA THR A 57 12.39 7.19 -0.83
C THR A 57 12.30 8.70 -0.94
N SER A 58 11.76 9.22 -2.05
CA SER A 58 11.57 10.64 -2.28
C SER A 58 10.17 10.88 -2.82
N CYS A 59 9.34 11.54 -2.03
CA CYS A 59 8.17 12.21 -2.56
C CYS A 59 8.43 13.71 -2.40
N ASP A 60 8.54 14.46 -3.51
CA ASP A 60 8.33 15.92 -3.49
C ASP A 60 6.82 16.23 -3.38
N LYS A 61 6.04 15.28 -2.83
CA LYS A 61 4.60 15.21 -3.06
C LYS A 61 3.87 15.92 -1.93
N VAL A 62 3.12 16.92 -2.35
CA VAL A 62 2.25 17.77 -1.55
C VAL A 62 1.05 16.94 -1.12
N GLY A 63 1.03 16.47 0.13
CA GLY A 63 -0.07 15.70 0.71
C GLY A 63 0.14 15.47 2.20
N ASP A 64 -0.93 15.12 2.92
CA ASP A 64 -0.82 14.66 4.31
C ASP A 64 -0.06 13.32 4.32
N GLU A 65 0.78 13.08 5.34
CA GLU A 65 1.52 11.83 5.52
C GLU A 65 0.60 10.60 5.71
N ASN A 66 -0.70 10.82 5.90
CA ASN A 66 -1.71 9.79 6.05
C ASN A 66 -2.57 9.58 4.79
N GLU A 67 -2.37 10.35 3.72
CA GLU A 67 -3.15 10.27 2.50
C GLU A 67 -2.50 9.41 1.43
N ILE A 68 -3.30 8.57 0.77
CA ILE A 68 -2.88 7.82 -0.42
C ILE A 68 -2.98 8.76 -1.62
N LEU A 69 -1.87 8.94 -2.32
CA LEU A 69 -1.80 9.81 -3.49
C LEU A 69 -1.92 8.99 -4.77
N PHE A 70 -2.65 9.51 -5.76
CA PHE A 70 -2.64 8.95 -7.11
C PHE A 70 -1.71 9.77 -8.00
N SER A 71 -0.71 9.12 -8.60
CA SER A 71 0.31 9.79 -9.40
C SER A 71 0.60 8.99 -10.66
N GLY A 72 0.32 9.57 -11.82
CA GLY A 72 0.47 8.88 -13.09
C GLY A 72 -0.50 7.70 -13.16
N ASN A 73 0.00 6.48 -13.00
CA ASN A 73 -0.78 5.26 -13.10
C ASN A 73 -0.63 4.34 -11.87
N SER A 74 -0.19 4.91 -10.74
CA SER A 74 0.10 4.18 -9.51
C SER A 74 -0.46 4.88 -8.28
N LEU A 75 -0.79 4.06 -7.28
CA LEU A 75 -1.13 4.53 -5.95
C LEU A 75 0.16 4.63 -5.13
N LEU A 76 0.33 5.72 -4.42
CA LEU A 76 1.44 5.93 -3.50
C LEU A 76 0.90 5.84 -2.09
N VAL A 77 1.26 4.76 -1.41
CA VAL A 77 0.83 4.52 -0.06
C VAL A 77 1.96 4.94 0.88
N PRO A 78 1.71 5.89 1.81
CA PRO A 78 2.69 6.27 2.80
C PRO A 78 2.97 5.06 3.72
N CYS A 79 4.24 4.86 4.03
CA CYS A 79 4.73 3.78 4.86
C CYS A 79 5.59 4.35 5.99
N SER A 80 5.92 3.52 6.98
CA SER A 80 6.79 3.96 8.08
C SER A 80 8.16 4.42 7.60
N GLY A 81 8.82 5.26 8.42
CA GLY A 81 10.12 5.85 8.10
C GLY A 81 10.09 6.83 6.93
N SER A 82 8.94 7.45 6.63
CA SER A 82 8.77 8.39 5.50
C SER A 82 9.11 7.78 4.14
N THR A 83 8.92 6.47 4.02
CA THR A 83 9.07 5.73 2.76
C THR A 83 7.72 5.57 2.08
N TRP A 84 7.71 5.31 0.78
CA TRP A 84 6.48 5.21 0.00
C TRP A 84 6.46 3.92 -0.81
N LEU A 85 5.33 3.22 -0.76
CA LEU A 85 5.08 2.04 -1.58
C LEU A 85 4.23 2.45 -2.78
N GLU A 86 4.80 2.31 -3.97
CA GLU A 86 4.08 2.49 -5.23
C GLU A 86 3.42 1.16 -5.59
N VAL A 87 2.09 1.17 -5.79
CA VAL A 87 1.23 0.03 -6.12
C VAL A 87 0.61 0.21 -7.50
#